data_AF-A0A3D1TJR5-F1
#
_entry.id   AF-A0A3D1TJR5-F1
#
_cell.length_a   1.000
_cell.length_b   1.000
_cell.length_c   1.000
_cell.angle_alpha   90.00
_cell.angle_beta   90.00
_cell.angle_gamma   90.00
#
_symmetry.space_group_name_H-M   'P 1'
#
loop_
_entity.id
_entity.type
_entity.pdbx_description
1 polymer ?
#
loop_
_entity_poly.entity_id
_entity_poly.type
_entity_poly.pdbx_seq_one_letter_code
_entity_poly.pdbx_strand_id
1 'polypeptide(L)' 'MNEAYCEGRSAPPADVEVEAVAKRLCWNSCEWDGVDSYAAKGEDDAWNYAGEIPGFQEEYIRQAKEMFEIARKAVSE' A
#
# COMPACT_ATOMS: atom_id res chain seq x y z
N MET A 1 -7.63 19.35 -27.33
CA MET A 1 -6.79 18.35 -26.63
C MET A 1 -7.08 18.44 -25.15
N ASN A 2 -7.70 17.40 -24.59
CA ASN A 2 -7.47 16.94 -23.21
C ASN A 2 -8.03 15.52 -23.13
N GLU A 3 -7.32 14.65 -23.84
CA GLU A 3 -7.50 13.20 -23.93
C GLU A 3 -6.74 12.56 -22.76
N ALA A 4 -7.23 12.75 -21.53
CA ALA A 4 -6.56 12.20 -20.34
C ALA A 4 -7.53 11.72 -19.25
N TYR A 5 -8.82 11.60 -19.54
CA TYR A 5 -9.82 11.22 -18.54
C TYR A 5 -10.36 9.78 -18.66
N CYS A 6 -9.85 8.97 -19.59
CA CYS A 6 -10.37 7.61 -19.82
C CYS A 6 -9.39 6.48 -19.51
N GLU A 7 -8.19 6.74 -18.99
CA GLU A 7 -7.12 5.73 -18.90
C GLU A 7 -6.83 5.25 -17.47
N GLY A 8 -7.79 5.35 -16.55
CA GLY A 8 -7.59 5.01 -15.14
C GLY A 8 -7.96 3.57 -14.73
N ARG A 9 -8.39 2.70 -15.65
CA ARG A 9 -9.02 1.41 -15.25
C ARG A 9 -8.50 0.14 -15.92
N SER A 10 -7.42 0.22 -16.72
CA SER A 10 -6.83 -0.96 -17.37
C SER A 10 -5.31 -1.08 -17.27
N ALA A 11 -4.61 -0.10 -16.69
CA ALA A 11 -3.20 -0.30 -16.37
C ALA A 11 -3.09 -1.27 -15.17
N PRO A 12 -2.19 -2.25 -15.18
CA PRO A 12 -1.84 -2.97 -13.97
C PRO A 12 -1.49 -1.94 -12.88
N PRO A 13 -1.87 -2.17 -11.60
CA PRO A 13 -1.52 -1.24 -10.53
C PRO A 13 0.00 -1.02 -10.61
N ALA A 14 0.39 0.24 -10.82
CA ALA A 14 1.80 0.57 -10.89
C ALA A 14 2.44 0.18 -9.55
N ASP A 15 3.69 -0.29 -9.55
CA ASP A 15 4.37 -0.69 -8.29
C ASP A 15 4.31 0.43 -7.24
N VAL A 16 4.21 1.70 -7.65
CA VAL A 16 3.99 2.86 -6.76
C VAL A 16 2.64 2.86 -6.04
N GLU A 17 1.57 2.40 -6.68
CA GLU A 17 0.23 2.29 -6.07
C GLU A 17 0.18 1.08 -5.13
N VAL A 18 0.81 -0.03 -5.52
CA VAL A 18 0.98 -1.21 -4.68
C VAL A 18 1.74 -0.85 -3.41
N GLU A 19 2.85 -0.13 -3.54
CA GLU A 19 3.64 0.32 -2.39
C GLU A 19 2.84 1.29 -1.51
N ALA A 20 2.13 2.26 -2.09
CA ALA A 20 1.30 3.19 -1.32
C ALA A 20 0.20 2.47 -0.51
N VAL A 21 -0.47 1.47 -1.10
CA VAL A 21 -1.46 0.65 -0.38
C VAL A 21 -0.80 -0.25 0.65
N ALA A 22 0.38 -0.80 0.37
CA ALA A 22 1.15 -1.59 1.34
C ALA A 22 1.60 -0.76 2.55
N LYS A 23 2.07 0.48 2.33
CA LYS A 23 2.38 1.47 3.36
C LYS A 23 1.18 1.77 4.24
N ARG A 24 0.03 2.02 3.62
CA ARG A 24 -1.27 2.25 4.29
C ARG A 24 -1.71 1.04 5.12
N LEU A 25 -1.58 -0.17 4.59
CA LEU A 25 -1.89 -1.44 5.27
C LEU A 25 -0.98 -1.64 6.48
N CYS A 26 0.33 -1.43 6.33
CA CYS A 26 1.29 -1.50 7.42
C CYS A 26 0.97 -0.48 8.52
N TRP A 27 0.67 0.76 8.13
CA TRP A 27 0.23 1.81 9.06
C TRP A 27 -1.06 1.44 9.80
N ASN A 28 -2.06 0.90 9.11
CA ASN A 28 -3.33 0.52 9.73
C ASN A 28 -3.26 -0.77 10.56
N SER A 29 -2.32 -1.66 10.26
CA SER A 29 -2.15 -2.96 10.90
C SER A 29 -1.42 -2.90 12.24
N CYS A 30 -0.63 -1.85 12.49
CA CYS A 30 0.11 -1.69 13.75
C CYS A 30 -0.55 -0.62 14.63
N GLU A 31 -0.63 -0.85 15.92
CA GLU A 31 -0.97 0.20 16.89
C GLU A 31 0.22 1.14 17.04
N TRP A 32 0.26 2.17 16.19
CA TRP A 32 1.15 3.32 16.36
C TRP A 32 0.54 4.26 17.40
N ASP A 33 0.19 3.72 18.56
CA ASP A 33 -0.29 4.52 19.67
C ASP A 33 0.91 5.38 20.11
N GLY A 34 0.88 6.66 19.77
CA GLY A 34 1.99 7.62 19.83
C GLY A 34 2.55 7.92 21.22
N VAL A 35 2.41 6.98 22.15
CA VAL A 35 2.76 7.02 23.56
C VAL A 35 4.21 6.59 23.80
N ASP A 36 4.81 5.75 22.96
CA ASP A 36 6.23 5.40 23.07
C ASP A 36 7.06 6.18 22.04
N SER A 37 8.19 6.71 22.50
CA SER A 37 9.11 7.65 21.83
C SER A 37 9.63 7.25 20.43
N TYR A 38 9.25 6.10 19.92
CA TYR A 38 9.60 5.53 18.61
C TYR A 38 8.37 5.30 17.69
N ALA A 39 7.21 5.89 17.99
CA ALA A 39 6.05 5.79 17.12
C ALA A 39 6.34 6.50 15.78
N ALA A 40 6.23 5.75 14.68
CA ALA A 40 6.32 6.30 13.33
C ALA A 40 5.36 7.49 13.19
N LYS A 41 5.90 8.64 12.75
CA LYS A 41 5.16 9.90 12.64
C LYS A 41 4.25 9.95 11.41
N GLY A 42 4.37 8.95 10.52
CA GLY A 42 3.57 8.81 9.32
C GLY A 42 3.77 7.45 8.65
N GLU A 43 3.03 7.24 7.56
CA GLU A 43 3.03 5.99 6.77
C GLU A 43 4.42 5.61 6.27
N ASP A 44 5.24 6.60 5.89
CA ASP A 44 6.60 6.36 5.37
C ASP A 44 7.60 6.00 6.47
N ASP A 45 7.51 6.62 7.65
CA ASP A 45 8.32 6.24 8.83
C ASP A 45 7.98 4.81 9.28
N ALA A 46 6.68 4.47 9.28
CA ALA A 46 6.19 3.15 9.63
C ALA A 46 6.68 2.10 8.64
N TRP A 47 6.67 2.47 7.36
CA TRP A 47 7.19 1.63 6.30
C TRP A 47 8.69 1.42 6.40
N ASN A 48 9.46 2.47 6.69
CA ASN A 48 10.90 2.36 6.86
C ASN A 48 11.25 1.44 8.04
N TYR A 49 10.53 1.58 9.16
CA TYR A 49 10.65 0.66 10.30
C TYR A 49 10.28 -0.79 9.96
N ALA A 50 9.17 -0.99 9.23
CA ALA A 50 8.80 -2.31 8.73
C ALA A 50 9.87 -2.89 7.78
N GLY A 51 10.62 -2.05 7.07
CA GLY A 51 11.75 -2.44 6.23
C GLY A 51 13.00 -2.86 7.01
N GLU A 52 13.12 -2.44 8.27
CA GLU A 52 14.16 -2.95 9.18
C GLU A 52 13.90 -4.43 9.55
N ILE A 53 12.64 -4.88 9.45
CA ILE A 53 12.25 -6.27 9.70
C ILE A 53 12.22 -7.04 8.35
N PRO A 54 13.15 -7.99 8.13
CA PRO A 54 13.20 -8.73 6.88
C PRO A 54 11.91 -9.53 6.65
N GLY A 55 11.31 -9.39 5.47
CA GLY A 55 10.08 -10.07 5.08
C GLY A 55 8.76 -9.37 5.44
N PHE A 56 8.79 -8.33 6.28
CA PHE A 56 7.57 -7.65 6.72
C PHE A 56 6.94 -6.79 5.60
N GLN A 57 7.75 -5.97 4.93
CA GLN A 57 7.29 -5.20 3.76
C GLN A 57 6.81 -6.09 2.60
N GLU A 58 7.48 -7.23 2.38
CA GLU A 58 7.14 -8.17 1.30
C GLU A 58 5.74 -8.77 1.48
N GLU A 59 5.35 -9.06 2.73
CA GLU A 59 4.00 -9.56 3.04
C GLU A 59 2.92 -8.52 2.74
N TYR A 60 3.13 -7.25 3.10
CA TYR A 60 2.20 -6.16 2.80
C TYR A 60 2.13 -5.85 1.30
N ILE A 61 3.25 -5.90 0.58
CA ILE A 61 3.27 -5.75 -0.88
C ILE A 61 2.46 -6.88 -1.54
N ARG A 62 2.61 -8.12 -1.07
CA ARG A 62 1.85 -9.26 -1.58
C ARG A 62 0.36 -9.09 -1.33
N GLN A 63 -0.04 -8.68 -0.12
CA GLN A 63 -1.45 -8.37 0.20
C GLN A 63 -2.00 -7.25 -0.67
N ALA A 64 -1.25 -6.16 -0.86
CA ALA A 64 -1.67 -5.06 -1.71
C ALA A 64 -1.91 -5.51 -3.16
N LYS A 65 -1.00 -6.32 -3.72
CA LYS A 65 -1.17 -6.91 -5.07
C LYS A 65 -2.45 -7.76 -5.14
N GLU A 66 -2.67 -8.64 -4.16
CA GLU A 66 -3.86 -9.50 -4.10
C GLU A 66 -5.15 -8.67 -4.02
N MET A 67 -5.18 -7.59 -3.21
CA MET A 67 -6.33 -6.69 -3.14
C MET A 67 -6.64 -6.02 -4.48
N PHE A 68 -5.61 -5.58 -5.21
CA PHE A 68 -5.81 -4.99 -6.55
C PHE A 68 -6.32 -6.04 -7.56
N GLU A 69 -5.87 -7.29 -7.48
CA GLU A 69 -6.38 -8.37 -8.33
C GLU A 69 -7.86 -8.68 -8.05
N ILE A 70 -8.25 -8.71 -6.77
CA ILE A 70 -9.66 -8.88 -6.36
C ILE A 70 -10.49 -7.68 -6.83
N ALA A 71 -10.02 -6.46 -6.61
CA ALA A 71 -10.71 -5.24 -7.04
C ALA A 71 -10.90 -5.19 -8.56
N ARG A 72 -9.89 -5.63 -9.34
CA ARG A 72 -10.00 -5.75 -10.79
C ARG A 72 -11.07 -6.76 -11.21
N LYS A 73 -11.15 -7.91 -10.53
CA LYS A 73 -12.17 -8.92 -10.80
C LYS A 73 -13.57 -8.41 -10.45
N ALA A 74 -13.73 -7.71 -9.32
CA ALA A 74 -15.00 -7.12 -8.89
C ALA A 74 -15.49 -5.98 -9.79
N VAL A 75 -14.57 -5.25 -10.45
CA VAL A 75 -14.92 -4.20 -11.42
C VAL A 75 -15.32 -4.77 -12.79
N SER A 76 -14.95 -6.03 -13.08
CA SER A 76 -15.20 -6.67 -14.38
C SER A 76 -16.45 -7.54 -14.40
N GLU A 77 -17.27 -7.53 -13.33
CA GLU A 77 -18.49 -8.33 -13.18
C GLU A 77 -19.75 -7.44 -13.14
#